data_AF-A0A672K8N3-F1
#
_entry.id   AF-A0A672K8N3-F1
#
_cell.length_a   1.000
_cell.length_b   1.000
_cell.length_c   1.000
_cell.angle_alpha   90.00
_cell.angle_beta   90.00
_cell.angle_gamma   90.00
#
_symmetry.space_group_name_H-M   'P 1'
#
loop_
_entity.id
_entity.type
_entity.pdbx_description
1 polymer ?
#
loop_
_entity_poly.entity_id
_entity_poly.type
_entity_poly.pdbx_seq_one_letter_code
_entity_poly.pdbx_strand_id
1 'polypeptide(L)' 'MINSFTIGQEAEIETLTGEKIKAVVNKEGNKLKTVLNKVTSVTELVDGNTLVNTLTLGSLVYKRISKRLVKK' A
#
# COMPACT_ATOMS: atom_id res chain seq x y z
N MET A 1 11.71 0.94 7.51
CA MET A 1 10.34 1.50 7.54
C MET A 1 9.35 0.38 7.83
N ILE A 2 8.56 0.51 8.89
CA ILE A 2 7.55 -0.47 9.31
C ILE A 2 6.27 0.32 9.62
N ASN A 3 5.17 -0.02 8.97
CA ASN A 3 3.85 0.58 9.20
C ASN A 3 2.87 -0.49 9.66
N SER A 4 2.15 -0.22 10.74
CA SER A 4 1.12 -1.09 11.31
C SER A 4 -0.20 -0.33 11.38
N PHE A 5 -1.30 -0.97 10.99
CA PHE A 5 -2.62 -0.34 10.96
C PHE A 5 -3.72 -1.40 11.11
N THR A 6 -4.92 -0.94 11.49
CA THR A 6 -6.16 -1.72 11.47
C THR A 6 -7.01 -1.24 10.30
N ILE A 7 -7.58 -2.16 9.52
CA ILE A 7 -8.42 -1.81 8.37
C ILE A 7 -9.59 -0.92 8.82
N GLY A 8 -9.81 0.18 8.10
CA GLY A 8 -10.91 1.12 8.36
C GLY A 8 -10.70 2.03 9.57
N GLN A 9 -9.55 1.97 10.24
CA GLN A 9 -9.20 2.87 11.35
C GLN A 9 -8.05 3.80 10.96
N GLU A 10 -8.02 4.98 11.57
CA GLU A 10 -6.91 5.92 11.41
C GLU A 10 -5.63 5.35 12.02
N ALA A 11 -4.51 5.46 11.31
CA ALA A 11 -3.19 5.10 11.78
C ALA A 11 -2.16 6.16 11.36
N GLU A 12 -1.08 6.28 12.14
CA GLU A 12 0.11 7.02 11.72
C GLU A 12 0.91 6.16 10.73
N ILE A 13 1.15 6.70 9.54
CA ILE A 13 1.87 6.03 8.45
C ILE A 13 3.09 6.86 8.08
N GLU A 14 4.27 6.25 8.16
CA GLU A 14 5.50 6.80 7.60
C GLU A 14 5.51 6.55 6.08
N THR A 15 5.52 7.62 5.30
CA THR A 15 5.54 7.61 3.84
C THR A 15 6.95 7.32 3.30
N LEU A 16 7.07 7.08 1.99
CA LEU A 16 8.35 6.78 1.34
C LEU A 16 9.40 7.90 1.48
N THR A 17 8.97 9.15 1.72
CA THR A 17 9.85 10.30 1.95
C THR A 17 10.19 10.52 3.42
N GLY A 18 9.71 9.66 4.33
CA GLY A 18 9.93 9.75 5.78
C GLY A 18 8.93 10.63 6.52
N GLU A 19 8.02 11.31 5.80
CA GLU A 19 6.94 12.09 6.42
C GLU A 19 5.93 11.15 7.09
N LYS A 20 5.49 11.50 8.30
CA LYS A 20 4.43 10.80 9.02
C LYS A 20 3.10 11.49 8.81
N ILE A 21 2.10 10.74 8.38
CA ILE A 21 0.76 11.25 8.11
C ILE A 21 -0.29 10.37 8.79
N LYS A 22 -1.46 10.96 9.09
CA LYS A 22 -2.64 10.20 9.48
C LYS A 22 -3.36 9.73 8.23
N ALA A 23 -3.56 8.42 8.10
CA ALA A 23 -4.27 7.85 6.97
C ALA A 23 -5.12 6.66 7.41
N VAL A 24 -6.16 6.36 6.62
CA VAL A 24 -6.97 5.17 6.77
C VAL A 24 -6.65 4.21 5.63
N VAL A 25 -6.36 2.96 5.96
CA VAL A 25 -6.21 1.89 4.95
C VAL A 25 -7.53 1.13 4.87
N ASN A 26 -8.14 1.15 3.70
CA ASN A 26 -9.39 0.47 3.42
C ASN A 26 -9.15 -0.80 2.60
N LYS A 27 -10.07 -1.76 2.73
CA LYS A 27 -10.08 -2.97 1.93
C LYS A 27 -11.23 -2.91 0.93
N GLU A 28 -10.92 -2.99 -0.36
CA GLU A 28 -11.88 -3.07 -1.46
C GLU A 28 -11.69 -4.42 -2.15
N GLY A 29 -12.52 -5.42 -1.81
CA GLY A 29 -12.34 -6.79 -2.31
C GLY A 29 -11.01 -7.42 -1.86
N ASN A 30 -10.14 -7.78 -2.80
CA ASN A 30 -8.80 -8.30 -2.54
C ASN A 30 -7.71 -7.21 -2.48
N LYS A 31 -8.09 -5.93 -2.53
CA LYS A 31 -7.17 -4.79 -2.59
C LYS A 31 -7.16 -4.03 -1.28
N LEU A 32 -5.97 -3.59 -0.87
CA LEU A 32 -5.79 -2.55 0.13
C LEU A 32 -5.59 -1.22 -0.58
N LYS A 33 -6.30 -0.19 -0.14
CA LYS A 33 -6.25 1.14 -0.75
C LYS A 33 -6.12 2.20 0.33
N THR A 34 -5.24 3.16 0.11
CA THR A 34 -5.07 4.32 0.97
C THR A 34 -4.58 5.51 0.15
N VAL A 35 -4.79 6.72 0.68
CA VAL A 35 -4.29 7.95 0.09
C VAL A 35 -3.22 8.49 1.02
N LEU A 36 -1.99 8.54 0.51
CA LEU A 36 -0.83 9.11 1.20
C LEU A 36 -0.57 10.50 0.59
N ASN A 37 -1.11 11.54 1.23
CA ASN A 37 -1.15 12.91 0.69
C ASN A 37 -1.87 12.99 -0.66
N LYS A 38 -1.13 13.16 -1.77
CA LYS A 38 -1.68 13.18 -3.14
C LYS A 38 -1.48 11.86 -3.88
N VAL A 39 -0.85 10.87 -3.23
CA VAL A 39 -0.52 9.58 -3.84
C VAL A 39 -1.58 8.56 -3.44
N THR A 40 -2.27 8.01 -4.42
CA THR A 40 -3.14 6.85 -4.18
C THR A 40 -2.29 5.59 -4.21
N SER A 41 -2.30 4.82 -3.12
CA SER A 41 -1.62 3.52 -3.01
C SER A 41 -2.65 2.41 -3.06
N VAL A 42 -2.48 1.49 -4.01
CA VAL A 42 -3.26 0.25 -4.13
C VAL A 42 -2.30 -0.93 -4.02
N THR A 43 -2.56 -1.82 -3.06
CA THR A 43 -1.81 -3.06 -2.90
C THR A 43 -2.74 -4.25 -3.06
N GLU A 44 -2.43 -5.12 -4.01
CA GLU A 44 -3.26 -6.28 -4.34
C GLU A 44 -2.42 -7.55 -4.41
N LEU A 45 -2.95 -8.62 -3.85
CA LEU A 45 -2.42 -9.97 -4.05
C LEU A 45 -3.10 -10.53 -5.30
N VAL A 46 -2.37 -10.57 -6.42
CA VAL A 46 -2.94 -10.94 -7.74
C VAL A 46 -3.02 -12.44 -7.95
N ASP A 47 -2.19 -13.19 -7.23
CA ASP A 47 -2.22 -14.65 -7.12
C ASP A 47 -1.68 -15.06 -5.74
N GLY A 48 -1.61 -16.35 -5.42
CA GLY A 48 -1.16 -16.83 -4.11
C GLY A 48 0.25 -16.39 -3.67
N ASN A 49 1.08 -15.91 -4.60
CA ASN A 49 2.49 -15.58 -4.39
C ASN A 49 2.92 -14.20 -4.92
N THR A 50 2.09 -13.48 -5.67
CA THR A 50 2.48 -12.23 -6.31
C THR A 50 1.73 -11.04 -5.69
N LEU A 51 2.48 -10.15 -5.07
CA LEU A 51 1.99 -8.88 -4.55
C LEU A 51 2.30 -7.77 -5.56
N VAL A 52 1.28 -7.01 -5.94
CA VAL A 52 1.43 -5.82 -6.80
C VAL A 52 1.07 -4.59 -5.99
N ASN A 53 1.96 -3.60 -5.98
CA ASN A 53 1.71 -2.28 -5.40
C ASN A 53 1.74 -1.24 -6.51
N THR A 54 0.69 -0.43 -6.60
CA THR A 54 0.53 0.64 -7.58
C THR A 54 0.38 1.97 -6.85
N LEU A 55 1.26 2.92 -7.13
CA LEU A 55 1.20 4.28 -6.62
C LEU A 55 0.84 5.22 -7.79
N THR A 56 -0.20 6.03 -7.60
CA THR A 56 -0.68 6.97 -8.63
C THR A 56 -0.60 8.39 -8.09
N LEU A 57 0.06 9.28 -8.86
CA LEU A 57 0.12 10.72 -8.61
C LEU A 57 -0.19 11.48 -9.90
N GLY A 58 -1.41 12.00 -10.03
CA GLY A 58 -1.87 12.59 -11.29
C GLY A 58 -1.82 11.57 -12.43
N SER A 59 -1.07 11.86 -13.49
CA SER A 59 -0.82 10.95 -14.62
C SER A 59 0.34 9.99 -14.41
N LEU A 60 1.16 10.17 -13.36
CA LEU A 60 2.28 9.29 -13.07
C LEU A 60 1.80 8.02 -12.35
N VAL A 61 2.19 6.87 -12.89
CA VAL A 61 1.90 5.56 -12.32
C VAL A 61 3.22 4.83 -12.05
N TYR A 62 3.45 4.48 -10.79
CA TYR A 62 4.53 3.60 -10.37
C TYR A 62 3.96 2.23 -10.01
N LYS A 63 4.54 1.16 -10.55
CA LYS A 63 4.12 -0.21 -10.29
C LYS A 63 5.30 -1.03 -9.78
N ARG A 64 5.12 -1.68 -8.63
CA ARG A 64 6.07 -2.63 -8.05
C ARG A 64 5.44 -4.01 -7.96
N ILE A 65 6.17 -5.02 -8.42
CA ILE A 65 5.76 -6.43 -8.37
C ILE A 65 6.73 -7.17 -7.46
N SER A 66 6.20 -7.91 -6.49
CA SER A 66 6.98 -8.66 -5.50
C SER A 66 6.50 -10.10 -5.45
N LYS A 67 7.43 -11.05 -5.47
CA LYS A 67 7.13 -12.48 -5.32
C LYS A 67 7.36 -12.91 -3.86
N ARG A 68 6.46 -13.74 -3.35
CA ARG A 68 6.59 -14.41 -2.06
C ARG A 68 7.84 -15.29 -2.08
N LEU A 69 8.74 -15.05 -1.14
CA LEU A 69 9.88 -15.90 -0.87
C LEU A 69 9.51 -16.84 0.27
N VAL A 70 9.58 -18.15 0.03
CA VAL A 70 9.39 -19.18 1.06
C VAL A 70 10.78 -19.70 1.42
N LYS A 71 11.22 -19.50 2.66
CA LYS A 71 12.41 -20.19 3.17
C LYS A 71 12.05 -21.67 3.36
N LYS A 72 12.85 -22.55 2.76
CA LYS A 72 12.81 -23.99 3.06
C LYS A 72 13.38 -24.23 4.45
#